data_AF-A0A6C0BI36-F1
#
_entry.id   AF-A0A6C0BI36-F1
#
_cell.length_a   1.000
_cell.length_b   1.000
_cell.length_c   1.000
_cell.angle_alpha   90.00
_cell.angle_beta   90.00
_cell.angle_gamma   90.00
#
_symmetry.space_group_name_H-M   'P 1'
#
loop_
_entity.id
_entity.type
_entity.pdbx_description
1 polymer ?
#
loop_
_entity_poly.entity_id
_entity_poly.type
_entity_poly.pdbx_seq_one_letter_code
_entity_poly.pdbx_strand_id
1 'polypeptide(L)'
;MDKNGLLLFMIICYAVPIYYVYFNYHSNHSVSNIICGDECKYTILFFMFLMGMGTLFYEIERNDTYSTLFIGILLVGIYGLLYMDESHTIHYFFAFLVFLSILLFMIRHCYVTGCDIILSSSLLVAITTLLFVIAQMNQNIFYGEIIYILNFAFFYLYLHFIPVSNTCLITKERILETVGNGAK
;
A
#
# COMPACT_ATOMS: atom_id res chain seq x y z
N MET A 1 -11.25 17.20 -0.18
CA MET A 1 -11.64 16.74 -1.54
C MET A 1 -12.50 15.50 -1.35
N ASP A 2 -13.53 15.22 -2.16
CA ASP A 2 -14.30 13.99 -1.94
C ASP A 2 -13.38 12.76 -2.08
N LYS A 3 -13.45 11.81 -1.13
CA LYS A 3 -12.63 10.58 -1.09
C LYS A 3 -12.79 9.76 -2.36
N ASN A 4 -14.00 9.76 -2.93
CA ASN A 4 -14.28 9.10 -4.20
C ASN A 4 -13.54 9.76 -5.36
N GLY A 5 -13.44 11.10 -5.34
CA GLY A 5 -12.69 11.87 -6.33
C GLY A 5 -11.18 11.60 -6.26
N LEU A 6 -10.63 11.47 -5.05
CA LEU A 6 -9.22 11.11 -4.84
C LEU A 6 -8.93 9.67 -5.30
N LEU A 7 -9.80 8.71 -4.98
CA LEU A 7 -9.67 7.34 -5.45
C LEU A 7 -9.74 7.26 -6.99
N LEU A 8 -10.69 7.97 -7.59
CA LEU A 8 -10.82 8.05 -9.05
C LEU A 8 -9.56 8.66 -9.68
N PHE A 9 -9.02 9.73 -9.09
CA PHE A 9 -7.75 10.33 -9.52
C PHE A 9 -6.60 9.32 -9.48
N MET A 10 -6.45 8.57 -8.38
CA MET A 10 -5.43 7.52 -8.26
C MET A 10 -5.58 6.43 -9.33
N ILE A 11 -6.80 5.98 -9.60
CA ILE A 11 -7.09 4.97 -10.64
C ILE A 11 -6.71 5.51 -12.04
N ILE A 12 -7.05 6.77 -12.34
CA ILE A 12 -6.70 7.40 -13.62
C ILE A 12 -5.17 7.52 -13.75
N CYS A 13 -4.48 7.98 -12.71
CA CYS A 13 -3.02 8.08 -12.70
C CYS A 13 -2.35 6.71 -12.91
N TYR A 14 -2.98 5.62 -12.46
CA TYR A 14 -2.47 4.26 -12.68
C TYR A 14 -2.80 3.69 -14.06
N ALA A 15 -3.96 4.06 -14.64
CA ALA A 15 -4.37 3.61 -15.96
C ALA A 15 -3.48 4.16 -17.09
N VAL A 16 -2.94 5.37 -16.95
CA VAL A 16 -2.10 6.00 -17.98
C VAL A 16 -0.78 5.23 -18.22
N PRO A 17 0.03 4.86 -17.20
CA PRO A 17 1.18 3.97 -17.38
C PRO A 17 0.82 2.64 -18.06
N ILE A 18 -0.30 2.03 -17.69
CA ILE A 18 -0.78 0.77 -18.30
C ILE A 18 -1.08 0.97 -19.79
N TYR A 19 -1.76 2.07 -20.14
CA TYR A 19 -2.06 2.42 -21.52
C TYR A 19 -0.77 2.63 -22.35
N TYR A 20 0.21 3.34 -21.80
CA TYR A 20 1.51 3.55 -22.46
C TYR A 20 2.27 2.24 -22.71
N VAL A 21 2.23 1.31 -21.75
CA VAL A 21 2.81 -0.03 -21.92
C VAL A 21 2.07 -0.82 -23.00
N TYR A 22 0.74 -0.76 -23.03
CA TYR A 22 -0.07 -1.45 -24.04
C TYR A 22 0.18 -0.94 -25.46
N PHE A 23 0.31 0.38 -25.66
CA PHE A 23 0.53 0.95 -26.99
C PHE A 23 1.92 0.63 -27.55
N ASN A 24 2.95 0.54 -26.69
CA ASN A 24 4.33 0.31 -27.10
C ASN A 24 4.74 -1.18 -27.07
N TYR A 25 3.80 -2.08 -26.76
CA TYR A 25 4.04 -3.53 -26.65
C TYR A 25 4.51 -4.17 -27.97
N HIS A 26 3.94 -3.78 -29.11
CA HIS A 26 4.29 -4.40 -30.40
C HIS A 26 5.72 -4.05 -30.88
N SER A 27 6.27 -2.94 -30.40
CA SER A 27 7.57 -2.43 -30.83
C SER A 27 8.72 -2.82 -29.92
N ASN A 28 8.45 -3.50 -28.80
CA ASN A 28 9.42 -3.76 -27.74
C ASN A 28 9.35 -5.19 -27.22
N HIS A 29 10.52 -5.79 -26.97
CA HIS A 29 10.64 -7.19 -26.54
C HIS A 29 10.23 -7.46 -25.07
N SER A 30 10.09 -6.43 -24.23
CA SER A 30 9.67 -6.58 -22.83
C SER A 30 9.06 -5.30 -22.26
N VAL A 31 8.25 -5.44 -21.20
CA VAL A 31 7.67 -4.30 -20.45
C VAL A 31 8.76 -3.43 -19.85
N SER A 32 9.84 -4.02 -19.32
CA SER A 32 10.98 -3.26 -18.79
C SER A 32 11.70 -2.43 -19.86
N ASN A 33 11.75 -2.88 -21.12
CA ASN A 33 12.31 -2.10 -22.23
C ASN A 33 11.43 -0.88 -22.54
N ILE A 34 10.10 -1.03 -22.48
CA ILE A 34 9.16 0.08 -22.66
C ILE A 34 9.28 1.10 -21.52
N ILE A 35 9.35 0.62 -20.27
CA ILE A 35 9.43 1.47 -19.08
C ILE A 35 10.78 2.19 -18.99
N CYS A 36 11.87 1.54 -19.40
CA CYS A 36 13.21 2.12 -19.36
C CYS A 36 13.57 2.93 -20.62
N GLY A 37 12.75 2.90 -21.66
CA GLY A 37 12.93 3.73 -22.86
C GLY A 37 12.83 5.21 -22.50
N ASP A 38 13.79 6.01 -22.96
CA ASP A 38 13.93 7.43 -22.60
C ASP A 38 12.67 8.27 -22.90
N GLU A 39 11.87 7.86 -23.87
CA GLU A 39 10.61 8.54 -24.23
C GLU A 39 9.45 8.26 -23.26
N CYS A 40 9.40 7.08 -22.65
CA CYS A 40 8.29 6.63 -21.81
C CYS A 40 8.60 6.69 -20.30
N LYS A 41 9.88 6.57 -19.93
CA LYS A 41 10.34 6.53 -18.53
C LYS A 41 9.87 7.71 -17.70
N TYR A 42 10.06 8.93 -18.20
CA TYR A 42 9.71 10.15 -17.45
C TYR A 42 8.20 10.29 -17.27
N THR A 43 7.42 9.91 -18.29
CA THR A 43 5.96 9.93 -18.23
C THR A 43 5.45 8.93 -17.19
N ILE A 44 5.95 7.68 -17.20
CA ILE A 44 5.54 6.65 -16.24
C ILE A 44 5.92 7.05 -14.81
N LEU A 45 7.15 7.54 -14.60
CA LEU A 45 7.60 8.04 -13.29
C LEU A 45 6.76 9.23 -12.81
N PHE A 46 6.40 10.15 -13.71
CA PHE A 46 5.55 11.29 -13.37
C PHE A 46 4.15 10.86 -12.91
N PHE A 47 3.53 9.90 -13.59
CA PHE A 47 2.22 9.39 -13.18
C PHE A 47 2.27 8.55 -11.90
N MET A 48 3.35 7.81 -11.65
CA MET A 48 3.59 7.17 -10.35
C MET A 48 3.74 8.21 -9.23
N PHE A 49 4.40 9.35 -9.52
CA PHE A 49 4.49 10.49 -8.60
C PHE A 49 3.16 11.12 -8.29
N LEU A 50 2.35 11.41 -9.31
CA LEU A 50 1.00 11.90 -9.11
C LEU A 50 0.13 10.93 -8.31
N MET A 51 0.23 9.62 -8.58
CA MET A 51 -0.48 8.61 -7.82
C MET A 51 -0.06 8.62 -6.34
N GLY A 52 1.25 8.67 -6.05
CA GLY A 52 1.75 8.76 -4.68
C GLY A 52 1.25 9.99 -3.92
N MET A 53 1.25 11.16 -4.58
CA MET A 53 0.66 12.38 -4.02
C MET A 53 -0.85 12.23 -3.77
N GLY A 54 -1.57 11.57 -4.68
CA GLY A 54 -2.98 11.23 -4.53
C GLY A 54 -3.24 10.35 -3.30
N THR A 55 -2.44 9.29 -3.12
CA THR A 55 -2.50 8.40 -1.95
C THR A 55 -2.26 9.15 -0.63
N LEU A 56 -1.30 10.08 -0.61
CA LEU A 56 -1.05 10.91 0.58
C LEU A 56 -2.24 11.81 0.90
N PHE A 57 -2.79 12.52 -0.09
CA PHE A 57 -3.97 13.36 0.13
C PHE A 57 -5.19 12.53 0.55
N TYR A 58 -5.33 11.31 0.01
CA TYR A 58 -6.37 10.38 0.41
C TYR A 58 -6.26 9.98 1.89
N GLU A 59 -5.07 9.67 2.38
CA GLU A 59 -4.88 9.35 3.81
C GLU A 59 -5.03 10.56 4.73
N ILE A 60 -4.60 11.75 4.29
CA ILE A 60 -4.83 13.00 5.04
C ILE A 60 -6.33 13.26 5.22
N GLU A 61 -7.14 13.05 4.17
CA GLU A 61 -8.60 13.17 4.23
C GLU A 61 -9.24 12.08 5.11
N ARG A 62 -8.56 10.94 5.31
CA ARG A 62 -8.97 9.91 6.28
C ARG A 62 -8.64 10.30 7.73
N ASN A 63 -7.81 11.32 7.94
CA ASN A 63 -7.43 11.87 9.24
C ASN A 63 -6.73 10.85 10.17
N ASP A 64 -5.98 9.89 9.61
CA ASP A 64 -5.07 9.01 10.36
C ASP A 64 -3.61 9.40 10.09
N THR A 65 -3.02 10.13 11.02
CA THR A 65 -1.63 10.62 10.95
C THR A 65 -0.62 9.48 10.84
N TYR A 66 -0.88 8.34 11.51
CA TYR A 66 0.04 7.20 11.45
C TYR A 66 0.03 6.54 10.08
N SER A 67 -1.17 6.36 9.51
CA SER A 67 -1.31 5.83 8.15
C SER A 67 -0.66 6.73 7.10
N THR A 68 -0.83 8.05 7.25
CA THR A 68 -0.16 9.04 6.38
C THR A 68 1.36 8.93 6.48
N LEU A 69 1.91 8.78 7.68
CA LEU A 69 3.34 8.59 7.90
C LEU A 69 3.83 7.29 7.21
N PHE A 70 3.12 6.18 7.38
CA PHE A 70 3.50 4.91 6.74
C PHE A 70 3.46 4.98 5.21
N ILE A 71 2.44 5.62 4.63
CA ILE A 71 2.41 5.86 3.18
C ILE A 71 3.55 6.78 2.73
N GLY A 72 3.88 7.81 3.50
CA GLY A 72 5.02 8.69 3.20
C GLY A 72 6.34 7.93 3.15
N ILE A 73 6.61 7.08 4.15
CA ILE A 73 7.80 6.24 4.21
C ILE A 73 7.80 5.22 3.06
N LEU A 74 6.66 4.59 2.79
CA LEU A 74 6.47 3.66 1.67
C LEU A 74 6.82 4.31 0.33
N LEU A 75 6.37 5.54 0.08
CA LEU A 75 6.67 6.27 -1.16
C LEU A 75 8.16 6.55 -1.29
N VAL A 76 8.80 7.05 -0.22
CA VAL A 76 10.26 7.25 -0.21
C VAL A 76 10.99 5.93 -0.51
N GLY A 77 10.54 4.82 0.07
CA GLY A 77 11.06 3.49 -0.19
C GLY A 77 10.93 3.06 -1.66
N ILE A 78 9.75 3.24 -2.27
CA ILE A 78 9.52 2.91 -3.68
C ILE A 78 10.40 3.76 -4.61
N TYR A 79 10.50 5.08 -4.37
CA TYR A 79 11.39 5.93 -5.17
C TYR A 79 12.87 5.56 -5.00
N GLY A 80 13.27 5.20 -3.78
CA GLY A 80 14.61 4.68 -3.49
C GLY A 80 14.92 3.41 -4.28
N LEU A 81 13.96 2.47 -4.33
CA LEU A 81 14.08 1.24 -5.11
C LEU A 81 14.18 1.50 -6.63
N LEU A 82 13.43 2.47 -7.15
CA LEU A 82 13.46 2.81 -8.58
C LEU A 82 14.73 3.54 -9.02
N TYR A 83 15.40 4.23 -8.09
CA TYR A 83 16.59 5.02 -8.39
C TYR A 83 17.89 4.23 -8.16
N MET A 84 17.90 3.28 -7.23
CA MET A 84 19.10 2.52 -6.83
C MET A 84 19.14 1.14 -7.47
N ASP A 85 20.28 0.82 -8.08
CA ASP A 85 20.57 -0.50 -8.66
C ASP A 85 20.57 -1.60 -7.57
N GLU A 86 20.02 -2.77 -7.90
CA GLU A 86 19.91 -3.96 -7.04
C GLU A 86 21.27 -4.43 -6.47
N SER A 87 22.36 -4.13 -7.17
CA SER A 87 23.73 -4.46 -6.74
C SER A 87 24.16 -3.76 -5.45
N HIS A 88 23.48 -2.68 -5.05
CA HIS A 88 23.86 -1.90 -3.88
C HIS A 88 23.10 -2.37 -2.64
N THR A 89 23.80 -2.51 -1.51
CA THR A 89 23.18 -2.87 -0.22
C THR A 89 22.04 -1.92 0.19
N ILE A 90 22.11 -0.66 -0.29
CA ILE A 90 21.09 0.36 -0.08
C ILE A 90 19.73 -0.04 -0.71
N HIS A 91 19.73 -0.78 -1.81
CA HIS A 91 18.50 -1.27 -2.44
C HIS A 91 17.73 -2.19 -1.47
N TYR A 92 18.42 -3.13 -0.82
CA TYR A 92 17.80 -4.02 0.19
C TYR A 92 17.29 -3.26 1.41
N PHE A 93 17.95 -2.17 1.80
CA PHE A 93 17.44 -1.30 2.87
C PHE A 93 16.11 -0.63 2.48
N PHE A 94 15.98 -0.13 1.25
CA PHE A 94 14.72 0.42 0.77
C PHE A 94 13.64 -0.66 0.60
N ALA A 95 13.99 -1.86 0.15
CA ALA A 95 13.05 -2.99 0.08
C ALA A 95 12.49 -3.33 1.47
N PHE A 96 13.37 -3.44 2.47
CA PHE A 96 12.98 -3.64 3.86
C PHE A 96 12.03 -2.54 4.35
N LEU A 97 12.35 -1.27 4.05
CA LEU A 97 11.53 -0.13 4.43
C LEU A 97 10.13 -0.19 3.82
N VAL A 98 10.00 -0.61 2.55
CA VAL A 98 8.71 -0.79 1.87
C VAL A 98 7.90 -1.91 2.52
N PHE A 99 8.48 -3.10 2.69
CA PHE A 99 7.80 -4.23 3.33
C PHE A 99 7.34 -3.89 4.75
N LEU A 100 8.20 -3.24 5.53
CA LEU A 100 7.87 -2.84 6.90
C LEU A 100 6.73 -1.80 6.92
N SER A 101 6.76 -0.81 6.02
CA SER A 101 5.75 0.25 5.97
C SER A 101 4.37 -0.31 5.60
N ILE A 102 4.32 -1.26 4.65
CA ILE A 102 3.08 -1.97 4.29
C ILE A 102 2.55 -2.73 5.50
N LEU A 103 3.39 -3.50 6.18
CA LEU A 103 2.97 -4.30 7.32
C LEU A 103 2.40 -3.44 8.45
N LEU A 104 3.10 -2.35 8.80
CA LEU A 104 2.66 -1.42 9.84
C LEU A 104 1.35 -0.71 9.48
N PHE A 105 1.19 -0.32 8.21
CA PHE A 105 -0.06 0.24 7.69
C PHE A 105 -1.23 -0.74 7.86
N MET A 106 -1.05 -2.00 7.47
CA MET A 106 -2.08 -3.03 7.58
C MET A 106 -2.44 -3.32 9.04
N ILE A 107 -1.45 -3.45 9.94
CA ILE A 107 -1.69 -3.66 11.38
C ILE A 107 -2.50 -2.50 11.98
N ARG A 108 -2.11 -1.26 11.68
CA ARG A 108 -2.80 -0.06 12.16
C ARG A 108 -4.27 -0.06 11.74
N HIS A 109 -4.56 -0.33 10.47
CA HIS A 109 -5.92 -0.34 9.97
C HIS A 109 -6.76 -1.53 10.44
N CYS A 110 -6.16 -2.70 10.68
CA CYS A 110 -6.85 -3.80 11.35
C CYS A 110 -7.26 -3.41 12.78
N TYR A 111 -6.37 -2.74 13.52
CA TYR A 111 -6.68 -2.30 14.88
C TYR A 111 -7.80 -1.25 14.92
N VAL A 112 -7.74 -0.23 14.05
CA VAL A 112 -8.71 0.87 14.04
C VAL A 112 -10.11 0.42 13.58
N THR A 113 -10.18 -0.53 12.64
CA THR A 113 -11.47 -1.05 12.12
C THR A 113 -12.10 -2.13 13.01
N GLY A 114 -11.53 -2.41 14.19
CA GLY A 114 -12.07 -3.41 15.11
C GLY A 114 -11.88 -4.85 14.64
N CYS A 115 -10.76 -5.12 13.96
CA CYS A 115 -10.38 -6.44 13.44
C CYS A 115 -11.41 -7.03 12.47
N ASP A 116 -11.81 -6.24 11.46
CA ASP A 116 -12.58 -6.76 10.32
C ASP A 116 -11.94 -8.05 9.77
N ILE A 117 -12.76 -9.06 9.50
CA ILE A 117 -12.29 -10.41 9.13
C ILE A 117 -11.52 -10.38 7.80
N ILE A 118 -11.95 -9.58 6.83
CA ILE A 118 -11.31 -9.49 5.52
C ILE A 118 -9.96 -8.78 5.64
N LEU A 119 -9.90 -7.67 6.38
CA LEU A 119 -8.62 -7.00 6.66
C LEU A 119 -7.65 -7.88 7.46
N SER A 120 -8.15 -8.59 8.47
CA SER A 120 -7.34 -9.47 9.32
C SER A 120 -6.80 -10.68 8.55
N SER A 121 -7.61 -11.28 7.68
CA SER A 121 -7.16 -12.37 6.79
C SER A 121 -6.14 -11.89 5.77
N SER A 122 -6.32 -10.71 5.19
CA SER A 122 -5.33 -10.10 4.30
C SER A 122 -4.03 -9.79 5.05
N LEU A 123 -4.08 -9.31 6.30
CA LEU A 123 -2.89 -9.13 7.14
C LEU A 123 -2.18 -10.47 7.40
N LEU A 124 -2.92 -11.55 7.66
CA LEU A 124 -2.34 -12.87 7.84
C LEU A 124 -1.59 -13.32 6.57
N VAL A 125 -2.20 -13.14 5.39
CA VAL A 125 -1.56 -13.41 4.10
C VAL A 125 -0.28 -12.59 3.95
N ALA A 126 -0.30 -11.30 4.29
CA ALA A 126 0.90 -10.46 4.24
C ALA A 126 2.01 -11.02 5.15
N ILE A 127 1.70 -11.38 6.39
CA ILE A 127 2.68 -11.95 7.32
C ILE A 127 3.24 -13.27 6.78
N THR A 128 2.39 -14.18 6.29
CA THR A 128 2.86 -15.46 5.75
C THR A 128 3.74 -15.28 4.51
N THR A 129 3.37 -14.35 3.63
CA THR A 129 4.14 -14.05 2.42
C THR A 129 5.46 -13.37 2.77
N LEU A 130 5.49 -12.49 3.78
CA LEU A 130 6.73 -11.89 4.26
C LEU A 130 7.69 -12.94 4.84
N LEU A 131 7.18 -13.87 5.65
CA LEU A 131 7.99 -14.99 6.16
C LEU A 131 8.52 -15.87 5.03
N PHE A 132 7.71 -16.11 3.99
CA PHE A 132 8.14 -16.83 2.80
C PHE A 132 9.27 -16.09 2.05
N VAL A 133 9.15 -14.77 1.86
CA VAL A 133 10.19 -13.94 1.23
C VAL A 133 11.49 -14.00 2.03
N ILE A 134 11.42 -13.87 3.36
CA ILE A 134 12.59 -13.97 4.24
C ILE A 134 13.25 -15.36 4.15
N ALA A 135 12.44 -16.43 4.15
CA ALA A 135 12.96 -17.80 4.05
C ALA A 135 13.62 -18.09 2.69
N GLN A 136 13.14 -17.45 1.62
CA GLN A 136 13.64 -17.63 0.25
C GLN A 136 14.56 -16.50 -0.21
N MET A 137 15.11 -15.69 0.70
CA MET A 137 15.92 -14.51 0.37
C MET A 137 17.17 -14.82 -0.49
N ASN A 138 17.68 -16.06 -0.43
CA ASN A 138 18.80 -16.54 -1.25
C ASN A 138 18.38 -17.17 -2.59
N GLN A 139 17.08 -17.16 -2.89
CA GLN A 139 16.45 -17.76 -4.07
C GLN A 139 15.59 -16.70 -4.78
N ASN A 140 14.84 -17.13 -5.79
CA ASN A 140 13.93 -16.23 -6.49
C ASN A 140 12.71 -15.88 -5.62
N ILE A 141 12.64 -14.63 -5.15
CA ILE A 141 11.56 -14.09 -4.31
C ILE A 141 10.42 -13.45 -5.10
N PHE A 142 10.53 -13.35 -6.43
CA PHE A 142 9.64 -12.58 -7.32
C PHE A 142 8.14 -12.81 -7.06
N TYR A 143 7.71 -14.07 -6.98
CA TYR A 143 6.30 -14.40 -6.75
C TYR A 143 5.83 -13.99 -5.35
N GLY A 144 6.71 -14.06 -4.34
CA GLY A 144 6.42 -13.61 -2.98
C GLY A 144 6.17 -12.11 -2.95
N GLU A 145 7.03 -11.33 -3.60
CA GLU A 145 6.88 -9.87 -3.67
C GLU A 145 5.60 -9.45 -4.39
N ILE A 146 5.28 -10.08 -5.53
CA ILE A 146 4.05 -9.81 -6.28
C ILE A 146 2.82 -10.09 -5.43
N ILE A 147 2.77 -11.26 -4.77
CA ILE A 147 1.64 -11.62 -3.90
C ILE A 147 1.51 -10.61 -2.76
N TYR A 148 2.63 -10.20 -2.17
CA TYR A 148 2.64 -9.24 -1.06
C TYR A 148 2.08 -7.88 -1.47
N ILE A 149 2.54 -7.34 -2.60
CA ILE A 149 2.10 -6.03 -3.12
C ILE A 149 0.64 -6.09 -3.59
N LEU A 150 0.22 -7.14 -4.29
CA LEU A 150 -1.17 -7.30 -4.72
C LEU A 150 -2.13 -7.42 -3.53
N ASN A 151 -1.73 -8.15 -2.49
CA ASN A 151 -2.51 -8.26 -1.27
C ASN A 151 -2.64 -6.91 -0.56
N PHE A 152 -1.57 -6.10 -0.52
CA PHE A 152 -1.64 -4.73 -0.02
C PHE A 152 -2.56 -3.84 -0.84
N ALA A 153 -2.51 -3.92 -2.18
CA ALA A 153 -3.42 -3.17 -3.04
C ALA A 153 -4.89 -3.55 -2.81
N PHE A 154 -5.18 -4.84 -2.68
CA PHE A 154 -6.52 -5.33 -2.31
C PHE A 154 -6.96 -4.80 -0.95
N PHE A 155 -6.09 -4.89 0.07
CA PHE A 155 -6.35 -4.37 1.41
C PHE A 155 -6.68 -2.87 1.38
N TYR A 156 -5.86 -2.09 0.67
CA TYR A 156 -6.00 -0.64 0.57
C TYR A 156 -7.31 -0.24 -0.12
N LEU A 157 -7.67 -0.92 -1.21
CA LEU A 157 -8.94 -0.71 -1.91
C LEU A 157 -10.13 -1.11 -1.05
N TYR A 158 -10.07 -2.26 -0.37
CA TYR A 158 -11.16 -2.72 0.49
C TYR A 158 -11.41 -1.76 1.66
N LEU A 159 -10.34 -1.18 2.22
CA LEU A 159 -10.41 -0.18 3.28
C LEU A 159 -11.15 1.11 2.87
N HIS A 160 -11.27 1.41 1.57
CA HIS A 160 -12.11 2.52 1.10
C HIS A 160 -13.59 2.29 1.41
N PHE A 161 -14.07 1.05 1.29
CA PHE A 161 -15.48 0.70 1.47
C PHE A 161 -15.88 0.47 2.92
N ILE A 162 -14.91 0.32 3.83
CA ILE A 162 -15.19 0.18 5.25
C ILE A 162 -15.39 1.57 5.86
N PRO A 163 -16.58 1.86 6.41
CA PRO A 163 -16.75 3.07 7.20
C PRO A 163 -15.80 2.99 8.38
N VAL A 164 -15.01 4.04 8.61
CA VAL A 164 -14.21 4.17 9.83
C VAL A 164 -15.21 4.20 10.99
N SER A 165 -15.45 3.03 11.57
CA SER A 165 -16.26 2.90 12.78
C SER A 165 -15.64 3.84 13.80
N ASN A 166 -16.46 4.73 14.35
CA ASN A 166 -16.13 5.45 15.57
C ASN A 166 -16.10 4.45 16.73
N THR A 167 -15.17 3.49 16.70
CA THR A 167 -15.00 2.42 17.69
C THR A 167 -14.56 3.01 19.05
N CYS A 168 -14.25 4.30 19.10
CA CYS A 168 -14.12 5.08 20.32
C CYS A 168 -15.45 5.22 21.08
N LEU A 169 -16.60 5.25 20.41
CA LEU A 169 -17.92 5.33 21.06
C LEU A 169 -18.38 3.97 21.59
N ILE A 170 -18.23 2.89 20.80
CA ILE A 170 -18.71 1.55 21.19
C ILE A 170 -17.91 0.99 22.37
N THR A 171 -16.60 1.23 22.42
CA THR A 171 -15.77 0.80 23.55
C THR A 171 -16.10 1.60 24.81
N LYS A 172 -16.42 2.90 24.67
CA LYS A 172 -16.80 3.76 25.80
C LYS A 172 -18.20 3.42 26.34
N GLU A 173 -19.16 3.12 25.46
CA GLU A 173 -20.50 2.65 25.85
C GLU A 173 -20.45 1.27 26.51
N ARG A 174 -19.72 0.30 25.95
CA ARG A 174 -19.56 -1.02 26.60
C ARG A 174 -18.88 -0.94 27.95
N ILE A 175 -17.84 -0.11 28.11
CA ILE A 175 -17.16 0.10 29.39
C ILE A 175 -18.10 0.79 30.40
N LEU A 176 -18.89 1.78 29.97
CA LEU A 176 -19.88 2.43 30.84
C LEU A 176 -21.03 1.49 31.24
N GLU A 177 -21.46 0.59 30.35
CA GLU A 177 -22.45 -0.45 30.68
C GLU A 177 -21.89 -1.51 31.64
N THR A 178 -20.62 -1.91 31.51
CA THR A 178 -20.01 -2.87 32.44
C THR A 178 -19.74 -2.24 33.81
N VAL A 179 -19.36 -0.97 33.86
CA VAL A 179 -19.14 -0.24 35.12
C VAL A 179 -20.47 0.14 35.78
N GLY A 180 -21.50 0.48 35.00
CA GLY A 180 -22.85 0.80 35.52
C GLY A 180 -23.62 -0.39 36.07
N ASN A 181 -23.42 -1.60 35.51
CA ASN A 181 -24.03 -2.83 36.02
C ASN A 181 -23.24 -3.51 37.15
N GLY A 182 -21.99 -3.11 37.40
CA GLY A 182 -21.17 -3.58 38.52
C GLY A 182 -21.30 -2.74 39.80
N ALA A 183 -22.11 -1.68 39.79
CA ALA A 183 -22.30 -0.75 40.91
C ALA A 183 -23.70 -0.86 41.56
N LYS A 184 -24.34 -2.03 41.49
CA LYS A 184 -25.55 -2.38 42.26
C LYS A 184 -25.30 -3.53 43.21
#